data_AF-A0A957D9I7-F1
#
_entry.id   AF-A0A957D9I7-F1
#
_cell.length_a   1.000
_cell.length_b   1.000
_cell.length_c   1.000
_cell.angle_alpha   90.00
_cell.angle_beta   90.00
_cell.angle_gamma   90.00
#
_symmetry.space_group_name_H-M   'P 1'
#
loop_
_entity.id
_entity.type
_entity.pdbx_description
1 polymer ?
#
loop_
_entity_poly.entity_id
_entity_poly.type
_entity_poly.pdbx_seq_one_letter_code
_entity_poly.pdbx_strand_id
1 'polypeptide(L)'
;MQKLRMFKMTKLRLFLVFVVFGCSGGFVAAKLSALGLFEKWVYLGAPPDGGVEILDSYGSEIIVRSANGQVYSCSTRPGRSCWKTIEWPPQVTGYRELIKFGHFWIVNTPENAIDSIKVAYYPGVEDYAEAKYVLLNDGSVWGWQYSIHDTDMWTWIYVYSPFICSGILGGVILGLVVFDFWKPKQPQ
;
A
#
# COMPACT_ATOMS: atom_id res chain seq x y z
N MET A 1 -12.35 -27.89 -45.71
CA MET A 1 -11.75 -26.60 -45.31
C MET A 1 -12.54 -25.83 -44.22
N GLN A 2 -13.88 -25.83 -44.20
CA GLN A 2 -14.66 -25.05 -43.22
C GLN A 2 -14.44 -25.40 -41.73
N LYS A 3 -14.32 -26.69 -41.37
CA LYS A 3 -14.07 -27.12 -39.97
C LYS A 3 -12.77 -26.56 -39.39
N LEU A 4 -11.72 -26.40 -40.21
CA LEU A 4 -10.44 -25.86 -39.79
C LEU A 4 -10.50 -24.34 -39.50
N ARG A 5 -11.34 -23.60 -40.25
CA ARG A 5 -11.57 -22.16 -40.01
C ARG A 5 -12.38 -21.91 -38.74
N MET A 6 -13.45 -22.68 -38.50
CA MET A 6 -14.26 -22.54 -37.29
C MET A 6 -13.43 -22.78 -36.02
N PHE A 7 -12.59 -23.82 -36.00
CA PHE A 7 -11.79 -24.15 -34.82
C PHE A 7 -10.73 -23.11 -34.48
N LYS A 8 -10.12 -22.47 -35.49
CA LYS A 8 -9.15 -21.38 -35.31
C LYS A 8 -9.79 -20.12 -34.69
N MET A 9 -11.02 -19.80 -35.05
CA MET A 9 -11.71 -18.62 -34.49
C MET A 9 -12.10 -18.81 -33.02
N THR A 10 -12.49 -20.00 -32.60
CA THR A 10 -12.87 -20.26 -31.19
C THR A 10 -11.70 -20.09 -30.24
N LYS A 11 -10.50 -20.53 -30.63
CA LYS A 11 -9.30 -20.47 -29.78
C LYS A 11 -8.77 -19.04 -29.62
N LEU A 12 -8.76 -18.25 -30.69
CA LEU A 12 -8.37 -16.84 -30.63
C LEU A 12 -9.30 -16.03 -29.72
N ARG A 13 -10.61 -16.31 -29.78
CA ARG A 13 -11.60 -15.68 -28.90
C ARG A 13 -11.34 -16.01 -27.43
N LEU A 14 -11.06 -17.28 -27.10
CA LEU A 14 -10.72 -17.69 -25.73
C LEU A 14 -9.48 -16.95 -25.20
N PHE A 15 -8.41 -16.83 -26.00
CA PHE A 15 -7.23 -16.08 -25.60
C PHE A 15 -7.52 -14.62 -25.27
N LEU A 16 -8.25 -13.93 -26.16
CA LEU A 16 -8.62 -12.54 -25.94
C LEU A 16 -9.47 -12.37 -24.67
N VAL A 17 -10.35 -13.32 -24.35
CA VAL A 17 -11.13 -13.29 -23.12
C VAL A 17 -10.23 -13.36 -21.88
N PHE A 18 -9.23 -14.24 -21.85
CA PHE A 18 -8.31 -14.32 -20.71
C PHE A 18 -7.43 -13.08 -20.54
N VAL A 19 -6.92 -12.51 -21.64
CA VAL A 19 -6.15 -11.26 -21.60
C VAL A 19 -7.00 -10.12 -21.06
N VAL A 20 -8.22 -9.96 -21.58
CA VAL A 20 -9.14 -8.91 -21.13
C VAL A 20 -9.50 -9.10 -19.65
N PHE A 21 -9.74 -10.34 -19.21
CA PHE A 21 -10.05 -10.63 -17.81
C PHE A 21 -8.88 -10.30 -16.87
N GLY A 22 -7.65 -10.69 -17.25
CA GLY A 22 -6.44 -10.37 -16.47
C GLY A 22 -6.19 -8.86 -16.37
N CYS A 23 -6.27 -8.13 -17.49
CA CYS A 23 -6.13 -6.68 -17.50
C CYS A 23 -7.22 -5.98 -16.67
N SER A 24 -8.47 -6.46 -16.76
CA SER A 24 -9.59 -5.90 -15.99
C SER A 24 -9.41 -6.13 -14.49
N GLY A 25 -8.97 -7.32 -14.09
CA GLY A 25 -8.66 -7.65 -12.68
C GLY A 25 -7.56 -6.76 -12.11
N GLY A 26 -6.45 -6.60 -12.85
CA GLY A 26 -5.37 -5.71 -12.45
C GLY A 26 -5.81 -4.25 -12.34
N PHE A 27 -6.61 -3.76 -13.28
CA PHE A 27 -7.16 -2.40 -13.23
C PHE A 27 -8.09 -2.18 -12.04
N VAL A 28 -8.98 -3.13 -11.75
CA VAL A 28 -9.88 -3.06 -10.58
C VAL A 28 -9.08 -3.05 -9.28
N ALA A 29 -8.08 -3.94 -9.13
CA ALA A 29 -7.22 -3.96 -7.95
C ALA A 29 -6.47 -2.63 -7.75
N ALA A 30 -5.90 -2.07 -8.83
CA ALA A 30 -5.24 -0.78 -8.79
C ALA A 30 -6.21 0.36 -8.42
N LYS A 31 -7.44 0.32 -8.93
CA LYS A 31 -8.48 1.30 -8.55
C LYS A 31 -8.91 1.18 -7.10
N LEU A 32 -9.12 -0.02 -6.59
CA LEU A 32 -9.46 -0.24 -5.18
C LEU A 32 -8.32 0.21 -4.26
N SER A 33 -7.07 -0.03 -4.66
CA SER A 33 -5.89 0.49 -3.96
C SER A 33 -5.86 2.02 -3.96
N ALA A 34 -6.08 2.65 -5.11
CA ALA A 34 -6.13 4.12 -5.23
C ALA A 34 -7.32 4.75 -4.47
N LEU A 35 -8.37 3.99 -4.21
CA LEU A 35 -9.51 4.40 -3.37
C LEU A 35 -9.24 4.25 -1.87
N GLY A 36 -8.03 3.83 -1.47
CA GLY A 36 -7.65 3.65 -0.07
C GLY A 36 -8.32 2.45 0.59
N LEU A 37 -8.79 1.45 -0.18
CA LEU A 37 -9.47 0.27 0.36
C LEU A 37 -8.54 -0.59 1.25
N PHE A 38 -7.23 -0.42 1.10
CA PHE A 38 -6.19 -1.05 1.92
C PHE A 38 -5.63 -0.10 2.97
N GLU A 39 -6.20 1.07 3.16
CA GLU A 39 -5.78 2.05 4.14
C GLU A 39 -6.74 1.97 5.31
N LYS A 40 -6.22 1.91 6.53
CA LYS A 40 -7.06 2.01 7.71
C LYS A 40 -6.39 2.85 8.78
N TRP A 41 -7.23 3.61 9.47
CA TRP A 41 -6.81 4.25 10.70
C TRP A 41 -6.65 3.20 11.79
N VAL A 42 -5.50 3.24 12.44
CA VAL A 42 -5.17 2.37 13.56
C VAL A 42 -5.05 3.22 14.81
N TYR A 43 -5.81 2.84 15.84
CA TYR A 43 -5.79 3.48 17.13
C TYR A 43 -4.44 3.22 17.82
N LEU A 44 -3.70 4.28 18.15
CA LEU A 44 -2.42 4.20 18.87
C LEU A 44 -2.59 4.42 20.39
N GLY A 45 -3.81 4.74 20.84
CA GLY A 45 -4.06 5.16 22.21
C GLY A 45 -3.86 6.66 22.43
N ALA A 46 -4.12 7.09 23.65
CA ALA A 46 -3.70 8.40 24.14
C ALA A 46 -2.38 8.25 24.94
N PRO A 47 -1.46 9.23 24.89
CA PRO A 47 -0.36 9.28 25.84
C PRO A 47 -0.90 9.43 27.28
N PRO A 48 -0.14 9.04 28.32
CA PRO A 48 -0.60 8.99 29.70
C PRO A 48 -1.31 10.26 30.22
N ASP A 49 -0.86 11.43 29.78
CA ASP A 49 -1.40 12.74 30.19
C ASP A 49 -2.31 13.41 29.13
N GLY A 50 -2.73 12.65 28.10
CA GLY A 50 -3.53 13.15 26.97
C GLY A 50 -2.72 14.00 25.99
N GLY A 51 -2.80 13.70 24.69
CA GLY A 51 -2.10 14.46 23.66
C GLY A 51 -2.80 15.79 23.38
N VAL A 52 -2.04 16.88 23.23
CA VAL A 52 -2.60 18.20 22.88
C VAL A 52 -2.01 18.79 21.59
N GLU A 53 -0.84 18.33 21.18
CA GLU A 53 -0.14 18.86 20.01
C GLU A 53 0.78 17.79 19.41
N ILE A 54 0.74 17.61 18.09
CA ILE A 54 1.71 16.79 17.38
C ILE A 54 2.95 17.65 17.12
N LEU A 55 4.10 17.27 17.69
CA LEU A 55 5.35 18.01 17.49
C LEU A 55 6.05 17.59 16.21
N ASP A 56 6.13 16.28 15.97
CA ASP A 56 6.89 15.73 14.85
C ASP A 56 6.57 14.26 14.59
N SER A 57 7.09 13.71 13.51
CA SER A 57 7.12 12.27 13.25
C SER A 57 8.46 11.85 12.64
N TYR A 58 9.04 10.75 13.13
CA TYR A 58 10.31 10.21 12.68
C TYR A 58 10.25 8.70 12.40
N GLY A 59 10.63 8.29 11.19
CA GLY A 59 10.50 6.91 10.73
C GLY A 59 9.06 6.39 10.86
N SER A 60 8.87 5.51 11.83
CA SER A 60 7.54 4.97 12.19
C SER A 60 7.11 5.43 13.58
N GLU A 61 7.65 6.54 14.08
CA GLU A 61 7.33 7.10 15.39
C GLU A 61 6.63 8.45 15.24
N ILE A 62 5.57 8.64 16.02
CA ILE A 62 4.90 9.93 16.20
C ILE A 62 5.35 10.55 17.52
N ILE A 63 5.56 11.86 17.54
CA ILE A 63 5.98 12.62 18.71
C ILE A 63 4.87 13.62 19.05
N VAL A 64 4.37 13.53 20.29
CA VAL A 64 3.23 14.31 20.76
C VAL A 64 3.58 14.97 22.09
N ARG A 65 3.19 16.23 22.25
CA ARG A 65 3.21 16.94 23.54
C ARG A 65 1.88 16.75 24.23
N SER A 66 1.94 16.49 25.53
CA SER A 66 0.76 16.36 26.39
C SER A 66 0.42 17.66 27.10
N ALA A 67 -0.76 17.71 27.74
CA ALA A 67 -1.26 18.92 28.41
C ALA A 67 -0.33 19.44 29.53
N ASN A 68 0.46 18.57 30.16
CA ASN A 68 1.42 18.96 31.21
C ASN A 68 2.79 19.37 30.65
N GLY A 69 2.97 19.39 29.33
CA GLY A 69 4.21 19.73 28.66
C GLY A 69 5.19 18.56 28.46
N GLN A 70 4.91 17.36 28.97
CA GLN A 70 5.73 16.18 28.67
C GLN A 70 5.58 15.76 27.21
N VAL A 71 6.68 15.26 26.64
CA VAL A 71 6.75 14.79 25.26
C VAL A 71 6.83 13.28 25.23
N TYR A 72 5.97 12.67 24.42
CA TYR A 72 5.87 11.23 24.24
C TYR A 72 6.14 10.85 22.79
N SER A 73 6.79 9.69 22.60
CA SER A 73 6.92 9.03 21.30
C SER A 73 6.14 7.71 21.29
N CYS A 74 5.55 7.34 20.16
CA CYS A 74 4.89 6.05 19.95
C CYS A 74 5.27 5.50 18.57
N SER A 75 5.61 4.22 18.47
CA SER A 75 5.80 3.55 17.18
C SER A 75 4.46 3.08 16.60
N THR A 76 4.23 3.24 15.29
CA THR A 76 3.02 2.82 14.57
C THR A 76 2.81 1.29 14.48
N ARG A 77 3.56 0.49 15.25
CA ARG A 77 3.37 -0.96 15.31
C ARG A 77 2.11 -1.25 16.14
N PRO A 78 1.16 -2.03 15.62
CA PRO A 78 -0.08 -2.34 16.33
C PRO A 78 0.20 -3.11 17.63
N GLY A 79 -0.68 -2.96 18.61
CA GLY A 79 -0.96 -4.03 19.58
C GLY A 79 -0.72 -3.74 21.06
N ARG A 80 -0.09 -2.62 21.47
CA ARG A 80 0.02 -2.18 22.88
C ARG A 80 0.22 -0.67 22.96
N SER A 81 -0.03 -0.09 24.15
CA SER A 81 0.43 1.28 24.46
C SER A 81 1.94 1.37 24.19
N CYS A 82 2.32 2.12 23.16
CA CYS A 82 3.72 2.32 22.74
C CYS A 82 4.34 3.62 23.28
N TRP A 83 3.58 4.37 24.08
CA TRP A 83 3.96 5.69 24.55
C TRP A 83 5.15 5.62 25.51
N LYS A 84 6.25 6.25 25.11
CA LYS A 84 7.47 6.42 25.91
C LYS A 84 7.78 7.91 26.05
N THR A 85 8.11 8.36 27.25
CA THR A 85 8.57 9.74 27.47
C THR A 85 9.94 9.94 26.80
N ILE A 86 10.14 11.08 26.15
CA ILE A 86 11.41 11.43 25.50
C ILE A 86 11.81 12.86 25.86
N GLU A 87 13.10 13.17 25.73
CA GLU A 87 13.60 14.54 25.77
C GLU A 87 13.41 15.20 24.38
N TRP A 88 12.99 16.47 24.37
CA TRP A 88 12.75 17.24 23.15
C TRP A 88 13.61 18.52 23.13
N PRO A 89 14.26 18.87 22.00
CA PRO A 89 14.27 18.15 20.73
C PRO A 89 15.10 16.86 20.79
N PRO A 90 14.76 15.82 19.99
CA PRO A 90 15.49 14.57 20.00
C PRO A 90 16.93 14.81 19.52
N GLN A 91 17.88 14.27 20.26
CA GLN A 91 19.30 14.25 19.91
C GLN A 91 19.53 13.22 18.78
N VAL A 92 19.16 13.55 17.55
CA VAL A 92 19.30 12.60 16.44
C VAL A 92 20.61 12.83 15.72
N THR A 93 21.53 11.89 15.85
CA THR A 93 22.77 11.85 15.11
C THR A 93 22.58 11.04 13.82
N GLY A 94 22.76 11.68 12.65
CA GLY A 94 22.84 10.98 11.36
C GLY A 94 21.63 11.10 10.41
N TYR A 95 20.87 12.19 10.45
CA TYR A 95 19.66 12.37 9.62
C TYR A 95 19.91 12.40 8.10
N ARG A 96 19.07 11.69 7.34
CA ARG A 96 18.63 12.13 6.00
C ARG A 96 17.50 13.14 6.20
N GLU A 97 17.59 14.30 5.56
CA GLU A 97 16.56 15.34 5.59
C GLU A 97 15.21 14.74 5.17
N LEU A 98 14.24 14.72 6.10
CA LEU A 98 12.85 14.43 5.76
C LEU A 98 12.21 15.71 5.24
N ILE A 99 11.59 15.63 4.07
CA ILE A 99 10.75 16.72 3.59
C ILE A 99 9.46 16.69 4.40
N LYS A 100 9.37 17.57 5.40
CA LYS A 100 8.12 17.83 6.10
C LYS A 100 7.23 18.62 5.17
N PHE A 101 6.10 18.04 4.79
CA PHE A 101 5.14 18.74 3.95
C PHE A 101 4.32 19.76 4.77
N GLY A 102 4.29 19.65 6.11
CA GLY A 102 3.49 20.51 7.01
C GLY A 102 2.19 19.87 7.50
N HIS A 103 1.32 20.65 8.14
CA HIS A 103 -0.02 20.23 8.58
C HIS A 103 -0.96 20.20 7.36
N PHE A 104 -1.65 19.07 7.13
CA PHE A 104 -2.64 18.93 6.06
C PHE A 104 -3.90 18.29 6.56
N TRP A 105 -5.04 18.75 6.04
CA TRP A 105 -6.29 18.03 6.17
C TRP A 105 -6.25 16.77 5.33
N ILE A 106 -6.18 15.63 6.01
CA ILE A 106 -6.23 14.31 5.41
C ILE A 106 -7.70 13.98 5.13
N VAL A 107 -7.99 13.42 3.95
CA VAL A 107 -9.34 12.97 3.62
C VAL A 107 -9.65 11.70 4.41
N ASN A 108 -10.89 11.54 4.86
CA ASN A 108 -11.37 10.40 5.66
C ASN A 108 -10.69 10.25 7.04
N THR A 109 -10.31 11.33 7.70
CA THR A 109 -9.85 11.24 9.10
C THR A 109 -10.98 10.79 10.03
N PRO A 110 -10.64 10.14 11.17
CA PRO A 110 -11.57 10.04 12.27
C PRO A 110 -12.17 11.41 12.61
N GLU A 111 -13.43 11.42 13.03
CA GLU A 111 -14.13 12.65 13.41
C GLU A 111 -13.42 13.35 14.57
N ASN A 112 -13.53 14.68 14.64
CA ASN A 112 -12.97 15.52 15.71
C ASN A 112 -11.44 15.59 15.77
N ALA A 113 -10.75 15.45 14.63
CA ALA A 113 -9.32 15.73 14.54
C ALA A 113 -9.03 17.21 14.83
N ILE A 114 -8.13 17.46 15.80
CA ILE A 114 -7.67 18.79 16.19
C ILE A 114 -6.28 19.12 15.63
N ASP A 115 -5.49 18.09 15.31
CA ASP A 115 -4.17 18.25 14.70
C ASP A 115 -3.84 17.05 13.80
N SER A 116 -2.97 17.26 12.82
CA SER A 116 -2.56 16.24 11.85
C SER A 116 -1.17 16.54 11.28
N ILE A 117 -0.40 15.49 11.06
CA ILE A 117 0.89 15.58 10.36
C ILE A 117 0.96 14.53 9.26
N LYS A 118 1.53 14.92 8.12
CA LYS A 118 1.88 14.02 7.01
C LYS A 118 3.39 14.08 6.79
N VAL A 119 4.03 12.92 6.85
CA VAL A 119 5.47 12.77 6.61
C VAL A 119 5.66 11.82 5.44
N ALA A 120 6.45 12.23 4.45
CA ALA A 120 6.87 11.34 3.37
C ALA A 120 8.38 11.12 3.43
N TYR A 121 8.78 9.86 3.34
CA TYR A 121 10.17 9.44 3.32
C TYR A 121 10.64 9.37 1.88
N TYR A 122 11.70 10.13 1.54
CA TYR A 122 12.32 10.11 0.21
C TYR A 122 13.74 9.56 0.29
N PRO A 123 13.97 8.24 0.23
CA PRO A 123 15.31 7.69 0.19
C PRO A 123 15.86 7.66 -1.24
N GLY A 124 15.80 8.76 -2.01
CA GLY A 124 16.49 8.89 -3.31
C GLY A 124 16.13 7.90 -4.42
N VAL A 125 15.20 6.96 -4.19
CA VAL A 125 14.73 5.94 -5.13
C VAL A 125 13.28 5.62 -4.77
N GLU A 126 12.39 5.82 -5.75
CA GLU A 126 11.04 5.27 -6.05
C GLU A 126 10.04 4.80 -4.96
N ASP A 127 10.41 4.62 -3.69
CA ASP A 127 9.50 4.19 -2.63
C ASP A 127 9.07 5.37 -1.76
N TYR A 128 7.89 5.90 -2.09
CA TYR A 128 7.18 6.92 -1.33
C TYR A 128 6.51 6.26 -0.11
N ALA A 129 7.19 6.17 1.03
CA ALA A 129 6.53 5.80 2.27
C ALA A 129 5.86 7.06 2.87
N GLU A 130 4.53 7.07 2.91
CA GLU A 130 3.75 8.15 3.51
C GLU A 130 3.19 7.70 4.85
N ALA A 131 3.57 8.39 5.92
CA ALA A 131 2.96 8.24 7.23
C ALA A 131 2.05 9.44 7.51
N LYS A 132 0.84 9.17 7.97
CA LYS A 132 -0.09 10.21 8.40
C LYS A 132 -0.52 9.94 9.83
N TYR A 133 -0.62 10.97 10.64
CA TYR A 133 -1.11 10.86 12.01
C TYR A 133 -2.12 11.96 12.26
N VAL A 134 -3.10 11.66 13.12
CA VAL A 134 -4.06 12.63 13.61
C VAL A 134 -4.17 12.53 15.13
N LEU A 135 -4.36 13.69 15.75
CA LEU A 135 -4.69 13.85 17.15
C LEU A 135 -6.15 14.29 17.23
N LEU A 136 -6.94 13.58 18.03
CA LEU A 136 -8.35 13.91 18.25
C LEU A 136 -8.52 14.77 19.50
N ASN A 137 -9.70 15.40 19.62
CA ASN A 137 -10.05 16.25 20.76
C ASN A 137 -10.06 15.54 22.13
N ASP A 138 -10.20 14.22 22.16
CA ASP A 138 -10.11 13.39 23.36
C ASP A 138 -8.66 13.07 23.77
N GLY A 139 -7.68 13.58 23.03
CA GLY A 139 -6.26 13.37 23.25
C GLY A 139 -5.73 12.05 22.70
N SER A 140 -6.57 11.26 22.02
CA SER A 140 -6.15 10.04 21.37
C SER A 140 -5.48 10.29 20.03
N VAL A 141 -4.54 9.42 19.68
CA VAL A 141 -3.78 9.50 18.43
C VAL A 141 -4.09 8.32 17.57
N TRP A 142 -4.31 8.59 16.28
CA TRP A 142 -4.51 7.59 15.26
C TRP A 142 -3.42 7.69 14.23
N GLY A 143 -2.83 6.54 13.90
CA GLY A 143 -1.90 6.39 12.80
C GLY A 143 -2.67 5.94 11.57
N TRP A 144 -2.45 6.61 10.44
CA TRP A 144 -2.84 6.06 9.16
C TRP A 144 -1.85 4.97 8.82
N GLN A 145 -2.34 3.74 8.84
CA GLN A 145 -1.58 2.60 8.41
C GLN A 145 -2.12 2.19 7.06
N TYR A 146 -1.22 2.03 6.10
CA TYR A 146 -1.53 1.15 4.99
C TYR A 146 -1.76 -0.24 5.62
N SER A 147 -3.02 -0.65 5.74
CA SER A 147 -3.45 -2.01 6.08
C SER A 147 -3.17 -2.94 4.90
N ILE A 148 -1.96 -2.85 4.41
CA ILE A 148 -1.24 -4.06 4.09
C ILE A 148 -0.23 -4.24 5.23
N HIS A 149 -0.67 -4.75 6.38
CA HIS A 149 0.32 -5.50 7.15
C HIS A 149 0.78 -6.64 6.23
N ASP A 150 2.07 -6.64 5.87
CA ASP A 150 2.77 -7.69 5.11
C ASP A 150 2.83 -7.61 3.56
N THR A 151 2.78 -6.46 2.88
CA THR A 151 3.44 -6.37 1.55
C THR A 151 4.92 -6.20 1.68
N ASP A 152 5.54 -7.26 2.18
CA ASP A 152 6.77 -7.72 1.57
C ASP A 152 6.56 -7.77 0.04
N MET A 153 7.60 -7.58 -0.77
CA MET A 153 7.51 -7.70 -2.25
C MET A 153 6.75 -8.99 -2.65
N TRP A 154 6.84 -10.01 -1.80
CA TRP A 154 6.09 -11.24 -1.86
C TRP A 154 4.58 -11.10 -1.93
N THR A 155 3.91 -10.17 -1.25
CA THR A 155 2.44 -10.07 -1.35
C THR A 155 2.01 -9.38 -2.63
N TRP A 156 2.80 -8.44 -3.17
CA TRP A 156 2.60 -7.97 -4.55
C TRP A 156 2.78 -9.14 -5.53
N ILE A 157 3.82 -9.95 -5.33
CA ILE A 157 3.99 -11.18 -6.09
C ILE A 157 2.80 -12.14 -5.84
N TYR A 158 2.32 -12.41 -4.63
CA TYR A 158 1.22 -13.35 -4.41
C TYR A 158 -0.12 -12.86 -4.94
N VAL A 159 -0.38 -11.55 -4.89
CA VAL A 159 -1.62 -10.95 -5.38
C VAL A 159 -1.59 -10.80 -6.89
N TYR A 160 -0.47 -10.34 -7.46
CA TYR A 160 -0.37 -10.05 -8.90
C TYR A 160 0.24 -11.19 -9.72
N SER A 161 1.07 -12.06 -9.14
CA SER A 161 1.65 -13.21 -9.86
C SER A 161 0.62 -14.21 -10.36
N PRO A 162 -0.52 -14.51 -9.71
CA PRO A 162 -1.51 -15.39 -10.31
C PRO A 162 -2.05 -14.80 -11.62
N PHE A 163 -2.20 -13.47 -11.70
CA PHE A 163 -2.61 -12.77 -12.92
C PHE A 163 -1.50 -12.77 -13.98
N ILE A 164 -0.25 -12.49 -13.59
CA ILE A 164 0.89 -12.50 -14.51
C ILE A 164 1.17 -13.92 -15.02
N CYS A 165 1.24 -14.90 -14.11
CA CYS A 165 1.46 -16.31 -14.40
C CYS A 165 0.32 -16.90 -15.23
N SER A 166 -0.95 -16.57 -14.97
CA SER A 166 -2.06 -17.02 -15.82
C SER A 166 -1.98 -16.42 -17.23
N GLY A 167 -1.56 -15.16 -17.35
CA GLY A 167 -1.28 -14.54 -18.65
C GLY A 167 -0.15 -15.23 -19.41
N ILE A 168 0.98 -15.49 -18.75
CA ILE A 168 2.14 -16.20 -19.34
C ILE A 168 1.74 -17.63 -19.72
N LEU A 169 1.13 -18.39 -18.81
CA LEU A 169 0.74 -19.78 -19.02
C LEU A 169 -0.29 -19.88 -20.17
N GLY A 170 -1.26 -18.95 -20.21
CA GLY A 170 -2.21 -18.83 -21.31
C GLY A 170 -1.51 -18.56 -22.65
N GLY A 171 -0.53 -17.65 -22.67
CA GLY A 171 0.30 -17.37 -23.84
C GLY A 171 1.12 -18.57 -24.32
N VAL A 172 1.74 -19.32 -23.40
CA VAL A 172 2.55 -20.51 -23.72
C VAL A 172 1.68 -21.63 -24.27
N ILE A 173 0.55 -21.95 -23.63
CA ILE A 173 -0.39 -22.98 -24.11
C ILE A 173 -0.88 -22.61 -25.52
N LEU A 174 -1.22 -21.34 -25.75
CA LEU A 174 -1.61 -20.87 -27.07
C LEU A 174 -0.48 -21.04 -28.09
N GLY A 175 0.75 -20.65 -27.73
CA GLY A 175 1.93 -20.78 -28.58
C GLY A 175 2.19 -22.21 -29.01
N LEU A 176 2.13 -23.16 -28.06
CA LEU A 176 2.29 -24.60 -28.34
C LEU A 176 1.17 -25.12 -29.26
N VAL A 177 -0.07 -24.71 -29.01
CA VAL A 177 -1.22 -25.08 -29.86
C VAL A 177 -1.08 -24.49 -31.26
N VAL A 178 -0.55 -23.28 -31.43
CA VAL A 178 -0.29 -22.71 -32.77
C VAL A 178 0.86 -23.44 -33.44
N PHE A 179 1.95 -23.72 -32.72
CA PHE A 179 3.17 -24.35 -33.22
C PHE A 179 2.94 -25.79 -33.71
N ASP A 180 2.28 -26.64 -32.93
CA ASP A 180 1.99 -28.02 -33.34
C ASP A 180 1.06 -28.10 -34.56
N PHE A 181 0.21 -27.08 -34.76
CA PHE A 181 -0.61 -26.96 -35.96
C PHE A 181 0.12 -26.36 -37.15
N TRP A 182 1.26 -25.69 -36.93
CA TRP A 182 2.10 -25.12 -37.97
C TRP A 182 3.14 -26.10 -38.51
N LYS A 183 3.37 -27.24 -37.84
CA LYS A 183 4.21 -28.32 -38.37
C LYS A 183 3.64 -28.73 -39.75
N PRO A 184 4.39 -28.51 -40.85
CA PRO A 184 3.95 -28.95 -42.15
C PRO A 184 3.76 -30.46 -42.08
N LYS A 185 2.59 -30.95 -42.52
CA LYS A 185 2.37 -32.39 -42.66
C LYS A 185 3.45 -32.90 -43.59
N GLN A 186 4.33 -33.77 -43.08
CA GLN A 186 5.28 -34.44 -43.94
C GLN A 186 4.48 -35.19 -45.02
N PRO A 187 4.81 -35.01 -46.31
CA PRO A 187 4.17 -35.77 -47.36
C PRO A 187 4.44 -37.25 -47.10
N GLN A 188 3.37 -38.03 -46.93
CA GLN A 188 3.42 -39.48 -46.97
C GLN A 188 3.48 -39.96 -48.42
#